data_AF-A0A836VB24-F1
#
_entry.id   AF-A0A836VB24-F1
#
_cell.length_a   1.000
_cell.length_b   1.000
_cell.length_c   1.000
_cell.angle_alpha   90.00
_cell.angle_beta   90.00
_cell.angle_gamma   90.00
#
_symmetry.space_group_name_H-M   'P 1'
#
loop_
_entity.id
_entity.type
_entity.pdbx_description
1 polymer ?
#
loop_
_entity_poly.entity_id
_entity_poly.type
_entity_poly.pdbx_seq_one_letter_code
_entity_poly.pdbx_strand_id
1 'polypeptide(L)'
;MKFNISLKDQQKEFLDQVVSDFSLGEIEISIQNLVKEILNQDDNENVFGEIRCIGGCFSTDQSIEVELEDELISKMREIFQQYDFEEYDSEEEELSKIVRSMINYADQEGDLKNIFVRA
;
A
#
# COMPACT_ATOMS: atom_id res chain seq x y z
N MET A 1 1.60 -8.56 12.93
CA MET A 1 3.07 -8.46 12.84
C MET A 1 3.53 -7.05 12.43
N LYS A 2 4.72 -6.64 12.88
CA LYS A 2 5.40 -5.39 12.46
C LYS A 2 6.41 -5.67 11.35
N PHE A 3 6.51 -4.77 10.38
CA PHE A 3 7.46 -4.86 9.27
C PHE A 3 7.71 -3.50 8.64
N ASN A 4 8.79 -3.38 7.87
CA ASN A 4 9.15 -2.14 7.19
C ASN A 4 8.59 -2.10 5.77
N ILE A 5 7.96 -0.97 5.43
CA ILE A 5 7.52 -0.65 4.08
C ILE A 5 8.51 0.31 3.42
N SER A 6 9.02 -0.06 2.25
CA SER A 6 9.75 0.85 1.36
C SER A 6 8.77 1.52 0.38
N LEU A 7 8.78 2.85 0.34
CA LEU A 7 7.98 3.64 -0.59
C LEU A 7 8.87 4.32 -1.63
N LYS A 8 8.27 4.81 -2.71
CA LYS A 8 8.89 5.79 -3.62
C LYS A 8 8.54 7.21 -3.20
N ASP A 9 9.32 8.19 -3.65
CA ASP A 9 9.14 9.60 -3.25
C ASP A 9 7.70 10.08 -3.48
N GLN A 10 7.16 9.85 -4.68
CA GLN A 10 5.80 10.28 -5.02
C GLN A 10 4.71 9.57 -4.20
N GLN A 11 4.95 8.31 -3.81
CA GLN A 11 4.01 7.57 -2.97
C GLN A 11 4.02 8.10 -1.54
N LYS A 12 5.19 8.52 -1.05
CA LYS A 12 5.30 9.20 0.24
C LYS A 12 4.62 10.57 0.19
N GLU A 13 4.89 11.38 -0.83
CA GLU A 13 4.24 12.68 -1.03
C GLU A 13 2.71 12.55 -1.10
N PHE A 14 2.19 11.54 -1.80
CA PHE A 14 0.77 11.22 -1.83
C PHE A 14 0.22 10.91 -0.43
N LEU A 15 0.89 10.05 0.34
CA LEU A 15 0.44 9.71 1.70
C LEU A 15 0.54 10.89 2.67
N ASP A 16 1.54 11.76 2.54
CA ASP A 16 1.63 13.01 3.30
C ASP A 16 0.43 13.92 3.01
N GLN A 17 0.01 14.01 1.73
CA GLN A 17 -1.18 14.75 1.33
C GLN A 17 -2.45 14.13 1.92
N VAL A 18 -2.59 12.80 1.85
CA VAL A 18 -3.72 12.06 2.45
C VAL A 18 -3.79 12.28 3.97
N VAL A 19 -2.65 12.22 4.66
CA VAL A 19 -2.54 12.50 6.10
C VAL A 19 -3.11 13.89 6.41
N SER A 20 -2.75 14.90 5.63
CA SER A 20 -3.25 16.26 5.77
C SER A 20 -4.76 16.36 5.47
N ASP A 21 -5.20 15.86 4.31
CA ASP A 21 -6.57 16.01 3.82
C ASP A 21 -7.61 15.29 4.69
N PHE A 22 -7.23 14.14 5.26
CA PHE A 22 -8.11 13.32 6.10
C PHE A 22 -7.79 13.43 7.59
N SER A 23 -6.81 14.28 7.98
CA SER A 23 -6.37 14.46 9.37
C SER A 23 -5.99 13.14 10.06
N LEU A 24 -5.33 12.25 9.31
CA LEU A 24 -4.84 10.95 9.78
C LEU A 24 -3.46 11.18 10.39
N GLY A 25 -3.32 11.09 11.71
CA GLY A 25 -2.15 11.63 12.43
C GLY A 25 -0.76 11.30 11.85
N GLU A 26 -0.56 10.08 11.35
CA GLU A 26 0.72 9.61 10.80
C GLU A 26 0.52 8.77 9.53
N ILE A 27 1.57 8.65 8.71
CA ILE A 27 1.56 7.85 7.48
C ILE A 27 1.26 6.37 7.77
N GLU A 28 1.75 5.83 8.90
CA GLU A 28 1.45 4.46 9.32
C GLU A 28 -0.06 4.18 9.34
N ILE A 29 -0.83 5.08 9.96
CA ILE A 29 -2.30 4.97 10.06
C ILE A 29 -2.93 4.99 8.67
N SER A 30 -2.39 5.81 7.76
CA SER A 30 -2.87 5.88 6.38
C SER A 30 -2.62 4.56 5.64
N ILE A 31 -1.44 3.94 5.81
CA ILE A 31 -1.14 2.64 5.22
C ILE A 31 -2.04 1.55 5.83
N GLN A 32 -2.27 1.56 7.15
CA GLN A 32 -3.17 0.62 7.81
C GLN A 32 -4.60 0.70 7.27
N ASN A 33 -5.15 1.91 7.14
CA ASN A 33 -6.48 2.14 6.57
C ASN A 33 -6.54 1.67 5.11
N LEU A 34 -5.54 2.03 4.30
CA LEU A 34 -5.43 1.63 2.89
C LEU A 34 -5.47 0.12 2.72
N VAL A 35 -4.57 -0.59 3.43
CA VAL A 35 -4.46 -2.06 3.32
C VAL A 35 -5.76 -2.72 3.77
N LYS A 36 -6.30 -2.29 4.91
CA LYS A 36 -7.52 -2.87 5.46
C LYS A 36 -8.71 -2.69 4.51
N GLU A 37 -8.90 -1.49 3.98
CA GLU A 37 -10.07 -1.18 3.15
C GLU A 37 -9.97 -1.84 1.78
N ILE A 38 -8.80 -1.80 1.13
CA ILE A 38 -8.61 -2.47 -0.17
C ILE A 38 -8.80 -3.99 -0.06
N LEU A 39 -8.23 -4.62 0.96
CA LEU A 39 -8.36 -6.08 1.13
C LEU A 39 -9.77 -6.52 1.55
N ASN A 40 -10.63 -5.60 2.00
CA ASN A 40 -12.03 -5.88 2.32
C ASN A 40 -12.97 -5.67 1.13
N GLN A 41 -12.57 -4.89 0.12
CA GLN A 41 -13.34 -4.71 -1.11
C GLN A 41 -13.35 -5.97 -1.99
N ASP A 42 -12.40 -6.88 -1.80
CA ASP A 42 -12.26 -8.14 -2.54
C ASP A 42 -12.18 -7.94 -4.08
N ASP A 43 -11.67 -6.79 -4.51
CA ASP A 43 -11.56 -6.38 -5.91
C ASP A 43 -10.10 -6.39 -6.38
N ASN A 44 -9.43 -7.53 -6.14
CA ASN A 44 -8.00 -7.68 -6.38
C ASN A 44 -7.61 -7.47 -7.85
N GLU A 45 -8.48 -7.84 -8.80
CA GLU A 45 -8.19 -7.70 -10.22
C GLU A 45 -8.06 -6.24 -10.64
N ASN A 46 -8.96 -5.38 -10.14
CA ASN A 46 -8.87 -3.96 -10.44
C ASN A 46 -7.62 -3.33 -9.79
N VAL A 47 -7.19 -3.79 -8.61
CA VAL A 47 -6.04 -3.20 -7.92
C VAL A 47 -4.69 -3.73 -8.44
N PHE A 48 -4.59 -5.04 -8.69
CA PHE A 48 -3.32 -5.74 -8.95
C PHE A 48 -3.20 -6.35 -10.36
N GLY A 49 -4.29 -6.45 -11.11
CA GLY A 49 -4.30 -7.07 -12.45
C GLY A 49 -3.59 -6.24 -13.53
N GLU A 50 -3.48 -4.92 -13.31
CA GLU A 50 -2.76 -4.01 -14.20
C GLU A 50 -1.53 -3.39 -13.52
N ILE A 51 -0.44 -3.28 -14.27
CA ILE A 51 0.79 -2.65 -13.79
C ILE A 51 0.56 -1.13 -13.71
N ARG A 52 0.38 -0.63 -12.49
CA ARG A 52 0.38 0.80 -12.18
C ARG A 52 1.72 1.20 -11.58
N CYS A 53 2.32 2.24 -12.13
CA CYS A 53 3.54 2.83 -11.58
C CYS A 53 3.38 4.33 -11.47
N ILE A 54 3.65 4.85 -10.27
CA ILE A 54 3.68 6.28 -9.99
C ILE A 54 5.12 6.65 -9.66
N GLY A 55 5.62 7.64 -10.40
CA GLY A 55 6.94 8.22 -10.21
C GLY A 55 8.11 7.44 -10.77
N GLY A 56 9.29 7.83 -10.30
CA GLY A 56 10.56 7.22 -10.72
C GLY A 56 10.70 5.77 -10.26
N CYS A 57 11.76 5.11 -10.74
CA CYS A 57 12.05 3.72 -10.35
C CYS A 57 12.72 3.58 -8.99
N PHE A 58 13.07 4.69 -8.34
CA PHE A 58 13.85 4.70 -7.10
C PHE A 58 12.96 4.78 -5.85
N SER A 59 13.29 3.97 -4.85
CA SER A 59 12.69 4.00 -3.52
C SER A 59 13.31 5.12 -2.68
N THR A 60 12.57 5.59 -1.68
CA THR A 60 13.05 6.51 -0.64
C THR A 60 14.05 5.80 0.26
N ASP A 61 15.06 6.51 0.77
CA ASP A 61 16.04 5.98 1.73
C ASP A 61 15.44 5.63 3.11
N GLN A 62 14.19 6.02 3.39
CA GLN A 62 13.53 5.80 4.67
C GLN A 62 12.38 4.81 4.53
N SER A 63 12.43 3.70 5.28
CA SER A 63 11.28 2.82 5.46
C SER A 63 10.33 3.35 6.53
N ILE A 64 9.07 2.92 6.45
CA ILE A 64 8.04 3.18 7.45
C ILE A 64 7.73 1.86 8.16
N GLU A 65 7.87 1.81 9.48
CA GLU A 65 7.42 0.64 10.26
C GLU A 65 5.89 0.67 10.32
N VAL A 66 5.26 -0.47 10.00
CA VAL A 66 3.80 -0.63 10.04
C VAL A 66 3.46 -1.90 10.81
N GLU A 67 2.45 -1.81 11.69
CA GLU A 67 1.83 -2.98 12.32
C GLU A 67 0.51 -3.34 11.63
N LEU A 68 0.38 -4.60 11.18
CA LEU A 68 -0.86 -5.14 10.61
C LEU A 68 -1.24 -6.47 11.27
N GLU A 69 -2.53 -6.81 11.23
CA GLU A 69 -3.05 -8.11 11.65
C GLU A 69 -2.49 -9.23 10.75
N ASP A 70 -2.19 -10.39 11.34
CA ASP A 70 -1.55 -11.49 10.60
C ASP A 70 -2.42 -11.99 9.43
N GLU A 71 -3.75 -11.88 9.56
CA GLU A 71 -4.68 -12.23 8.47
C GLU A 71 -4.51 -11.33 7.23
N LEU A 72 -4.26 -10.04 7.44
CA LEU A 72 -4.05 -9.08 6.34
C LEU A 72 -2.72 -9.36 5.66
N ILE A 73 -1.69 -9.66 6.44
CA ILE A 73 -0.36 -10.03 5.92
C ILE A 73 -0.45 -11.34 5.12
N SER A 74 -1.19 -12.34 5.61
CA SER A 74 -1.42 -13.58 4.86
C SER A 74 -2.09 -13.31 3.51
N LYS A 75 -3.14 -12.47 3.47
CA LYS A 75 -3.78 -12.08 2.20
C LYS A 75 -2.83 -11.34 1.26
N MET A 76 -2.00 -10.43 1.78
CA MET A 76 -1.01 -9.73 0.96
C MET A 76 -0.01 -10.70 0.32
N ARG A 77 0.45 -11.71 1.07
CA ARG A 77 1.34 -12.75 0.54
C ARG A 77 0.65 -13.60 -0.53
N GLU A 78 -0.62 -13.96 -0.34
CA GLU A 78 -1.40 -14.69 -1.33
C GLU A 78 -1.56 -13.90 -2.64
N ILE A 79 -1.86 -12.60 -2.55
CA ILE A 79 -1.93 -11.71 -3.71
C ILE A 79 -0.58 -11.66 -4.43
N PHE A 80 0.52 -11.49 -3.69
CA PHE A 80 1.86 -11.45 -4.29
C PHE A 80 2.16 -12.71 -5.11
N GLN A 81 1.73 -13.89 -4.65
CA GLN A 81 1.93 -15.16 -5.35
C GLN A 81 0.98 -15.38 -6.55
N GLN A 82 -0.17 -14.71 -6.58
CA GLN A 82 -1.19 -14.89 -7.62
C GLN A 82 -0.98 -13.99 -8.84
N TYR A 83 -0.37 -12.83 -8.65
CA TYR A 83 -0.17 -11.83 -9.69
C TYR A 83 1.27 -11.82 -10.20
N ASP A 84 1.46 -11.33 -11.43
CA ASP A 84 2.76 -11.33 -12.14
C ASP A 84 3.67 -10.19 -11.63
N PHE A 85 4.09 -10.29 -10.36
CA PHE A 85 5.09 -9.41 -9.77
C PHE A 85 6.51 -9.94 -9.99
N GLU A 86 7.47 -9.03 -10.03
CA GLU A 86 8.89 -9.39 -10.03
C GLU A 86 9.26 -10.13 -8.74
N GLU A 87 10.19 -11.09 -8.82
CA GLU A 87 10.75 -11.73 -7.62
C GLU A 87 11.56 -10.72 -6.81
N TYR A 88 11.37 -10.70 -5.49
CA TYR A 88 12.12 -9.84 -4.56
C TYR A 88 12.99 -10.67 -3.61
N ASP A 89 14.07 -10.06 -3.13
CA ASP A 89 15.05 -10.73 -2.25
C ASP A 89 14.57 -10.93 -0.81
N SER A 90 13.46 -10.29 -0.42
CA SER A 90 12.93 -10.36 0.94
C SER A 90 11.41 -10.24 0.99
N GLU A 91 10.83 -10.86 2.01
CA GLU A 91 9.40 -10.76 2.28
C GLU A 91 8.96 -9.30 2.52
N GLU A 92 9.78 -8.49 3.18
CA GLU A 92 9.48 -7.07 3.39
C GLU A 92 9.39 -6.29 2.06
N GLU A 93 10.20 -6.63 1.06
CA GLU A 93 10.11 -6.01 -0.27
C GLU A 93 8.89 -6.49 -1.06
N GLU A 94 8.51 -7.77 -0.94
CA GLU A 94 7.26 -8.30 -1.49
C GLU A 94 6.04 -7.56 -0.92
N LEU A 95 5.97 -7.46 0.42
CA LEU A 95 4.90 -6.72 1.09
C LEU A 95 4.93 -5.23 0.73
N SER A 96 6.11 -4.63 0.63
CA SER A 96 6.27 -3.25 0.15
C SER A 96 5.76 -3.09 -1.28
N LYS A 97 5.99 -4.05 -2.17
CA LYS A 97 5.45 -4.03 -3.53
C LYS A 97 3.92 -4.05 -3.54
N ILE A 98 3.29 -4.87 -2.69
CA ILE A 98 1.83 -4.91 -2.56
C ILE A 98 1.29 -3.55 -2.08
N VAL A 99 1.84 -2.99 -1.00
CA VAL A 99 1.42 -1.67 -0.50
C VAL A 99 1.62 -0.58 -1.54
N ARG A 100 2.75 -0.58 -2.25
CA ARG A 100 3.02 0.37 -3.35
C ARG A 100 1.98 0.28 -4.46
N SER A 101 1.51 -0.93 -4.79
CA SER A 101 0.47 -1.14 -5.81
C SER A 101 -0.89 -0.62 -5.35
N MET A 102 -1.24 -0.85 -4.08
CA MET A 102 -2.43 -0.28 -3.44
C MET A 102 -2.42 1.26 -3.44
N ILE A 103 -1.27 1.87 -3.12
CA ILE A 103 -1.10 3.33 -3.16
C ILE A 103 -1.30 3.83 -4.59
N ASN A 104 -0.71 3.16 -5.58
CA ASN A 104 -0.83 3.57 -6.97
C ASN A 104 -2.28 3.52 -7.46
N TYR A 105 -3.03 2.49 -7.05
CA TYR A 105 -4.46 2.41 -7.31
C TYR A 105 -5.22 3.56 -6.62
N ALA A 106 -4.95 3.81 -5.34
CA ALA A 106 -5.62 4.87 -4.60
C ALA A 106 -5.41 6.26 -5.23
N ASP A 107 -4.19 6.58 -5.67
CA ASP A 107 -3.87 7.87 -6.29
C ASP A 107 -4.51 8.05 -7.68
N GLN A 108 -4.63 6.98 -8.47
CA GLN A 108 -5.12 7.06 -9.85
C GLN A 108 -6.63 6.88 -9.99
N GLU A 109 -7.20 5.94 -9.26
CA GLU A 109 -8.56 5.42 -9.53
C GLU A 109 -9.39 5.19 -8.25
N GLY A 110 -8.75 5.11 -7.07
CA GLY A 110 -9.43 4.79 -5.83
C GLY A 110 -10.34 5.91 -5.30
N ASP A 111 -11.45 5.52 -4.68
CA ASP A 111 -12.26 6.46 -3.90
C ASP A 111 -11.57 6.75 -2.56
N LEU A 112 -10.77 7.81 -2.52
CA LEU A 112 -10.03 8.23 -1.33
C LEU A 112 -10.94 8.44 -0.11
N LYS A 113 -12.20 8.83 -0.29
CA LYS A 113 -13.12 8.99 0.85
C LYS A 113 -13.53 7.64 1.40
N ASN A 114 -13.75 6.65 0.55
CA ASN A 114 -14.04 5.30 1.03
C ASN A 114 -12.81 4.69 1.72
N ILE A 115 -11.61 4.95 1.18
CA ILE A 115 -10.35 4.36 1.68
C ILE A 115 -9.88 4.99 3.00
N PHE A 116 -9.94 6.32 3.14
CA PHE A 116 -9.25 7.04 4.20
C PHE A 116 -10.16 7.76 5.21
N VAL A 117 -11.48 7.85 4.97
CA VAL A 117 -12.40 8.39 5.97
C VAL A 117 -12.61 7.36 7.06
N ARG A 118 -12.42 7.78 8.31
CA ARG A 118 -12.68 6.96 9.51
C ARG A 118 -14.08 6.34 9.46
N ALA A 119 -14.15 5.01 9.55
CA ALA A 119 -15.31 4.32 10.09
C ALA A 119 -15.50 4.64 11.58
#